data_AF-A0A5N9AUU9-F1
#
_entry.id   AF-A0A5N9AUU9-F1
#
_cell.length_a   1.000
_cell.length_b   1.000
_cell.length_c   1.000
_cell.angle_alpha   90.00
_cell.angle_beta   90.00
_cell.angle_gamma   90.00
#
_symmetry.space_group_name_H-M   'P 1'
#
loop_
_entity.id
_entity.type
_entity.pdbx_description
1 polymer ?
#
loop_
_entity_poly.entity_id
_entity_poly.type
_entity_poly.pdbx_seq_one_letter_code
_entity_poly.pdbx_strand_id
1 'polypeptide(L)'
;MPRGKGDTGQYLEAYKLHASGHSRTDIWNKLKERYRDNTVTTRSIGTWQQEFRALPPKEVEQDREFEWDRCESYGIPWTESIRLLELITRYVEIRKAEPTGRQVKWVWRVSQTKRNYQTDWLINLGFDYAERELSSVFVKQPKRFADLNIKLLTQPPRGER
;
A
#
# COMPACT_ATOMS: atom_id res chain seq x y z
N MET A 1 5.46 13.20 15.05
CA MET A 1 4.31 12.28 15.29
C MET A 1 2.98 13.03 15.20
N PRO A 2 1.98 12.45 14.50
CA PRO A 2 0.67 13.06 14.32
C PRO A 2 -0.14 13.14 15.63
N ARG A 3 -0.87 14.24 15.83
CA ARG A 3 -1.59 14.60 17.08
C ARG A 3 -3.09 14.26 17.07
N GLY A 4 -3.60 13.51 16.09
CA GLY A 4 -5.00 13.06 16.06
C GLY A 4 -5.33 12.15 14.86
N LYS A 5 -6.55 11.57 14.81
CA LYS A 5 -6.97 10.64 13.74
C LYS A 5 -6.92 11.24 12.33
N GLY A 6 -7.35 12.49 12.17
CA GLY A 6 -7.26 13.22 10.89
C GLY A 6 -5.82 13.53 10.47
N ASP A 7 -4.94 13.67 11.45
CA ASP A 7 -3.50 13.87 11.25
C ASP A 7 -2.81 12.55 10.85
N THR A 8 -3.25 11.40 11.39
CA THR A 8 -2.74 10.07 11.01
C THR A 8 -3.05 9.73 9.54
N GLY A 9 -4.24 10.06 9.05
CA GLY A 9 -4.60 9.84 7.63
C GLY A 9 -3.74 10.65 6.68
N GLN A 10 -3.60 11.97 6.96
CA GLN A 10 -2.73 12.86 6.18
C GLN A 10 -1.25 12.46 6.28
N TYR A 11 -0.79 11.97 7.43
CA TYR A 11 0.57 11.48 7.63
C TYR A 11 0.88 10.26 6.74
N LEU A 12 -0.03 9.29 6.71
CA LEU A 12 0.12 8.10 5.87
C LEU A 12 0.11 8.46 4.38
N GLU A 13 -0.79 9.36 3.96
CA GLU A 13 -0.84 9.81 2.57
C GLU A 13 0.40 10.63 2.18
N ALA A 14 0.88 11.50 3.07
CA ALA A 14 2.14 12.22 2.89
C ALA A 14 3.32 11.25 2.74
N TYR A 15 3.34 10.16 3.51
CA TYR A 15 4.37 9.13 3.38
C TYR A 15 4.35 8.47 2.00
N LYS A 16 3.17 8.04 1.52
CA LYS A 16 3.05 7.42 0.19
C LYS A 16 3.55 8.34 -0.91
N LEU A 17 3.14 9.61 -0.88
CA LEU A 17 3.59 10.61 -1.85
C LEU A 17 5.11 10.85 -1.77
N HIS A 18 5.66 10.88 -0.55
CA HIS A 18 7.10 10.98 -0.34
C HIS A 18 7.86 9.76 -0.89
N ALA A 19 7.34 8.55 -0.68
CA ALA A 19 7.92 7.31 -1.22
C ALA A 19 7.90 7.33 -2.76
N SER A 20 6.85 7.89 -3.38
CA SER A 20 6.77 8.14 -4.83
C SER A 20 7.60 9.35 -5.30
N GLY A 21 8.48 9.92 -4.48
CA GLY A 21 9.42 10.96 -4.89
C GLY A 21 8.87 12.39 -4.92
N HIS A 22 7.66 12.64 -4.43
CA HIS A 22 7.07 13.98 -4.45
C HIS A 22 7.80 14.96 -3.52
N SER A 23 7.93 16.21 -3.96
CA SER A 23 8.48 17.28 -3.14
C SER A 23 7.51 17.65 -2.01
N ARG A 24 8.01 18.35 -1.00
CA ARG A 24 7.16 18.88 0.10
C ARG A 24 6.00 19.74 -0.41
N THR A 25 6.24 20.54 -1.44
CA THR A 25 5.21 21.42 -2.02
C THR A 25 4.16 20.59 -2.76
N ASP A 26 4.58 19.58 -3.52
CA ASP A 26 3.66 18.69 -4.25
C ASP A 26 2.79 17.88 -3.29
N ILE A 27 3.39 17.37 -2.21
CA ILE A 27 2.66 16.67 -1.14
C ILE A 27 1.61 17.59 -0.55
N TRP A 28 1.97 18.83 -0.22
CA TRP A 28 1.02 19.76 0.36
C TRP A 28 -0.14 20.09 -0.61
N ASN A 29 0.15 20.33 -1.90
CA ASN A 29 -0.88 20.60 -2.90
C ASN A 29 -1.87 19.43 -3.02
N LYS A 30 -1.37 18.19 -3.12
CA LYS A 30 -2.21 16.98 -3.20
C LYS A 30 -3.05 16.76 -1.94
N LEU A 31 -2.47 16.99 -0.76
CA LEU A 31 -3.24 16.95 0.48
C LEU A 31 -4.28 18.08 0.53
N LYS A 32 -3.97 19.29 0.02
CA LYS A 32 -4.90 20.43 -0.02
C LYS A 32 -6.12 20.16 -0.88
N GLU A 33 -5.93 19.49 -2.03
CA GLU A 33 -7.03 19.06 -2.90
C GLU A 33 -8.02 18.13 -2.17
N ARG A 34 -7.50 17.20 -1.37
CA ARG A 34 -8.31 16.19 -0.67
C ARG A 34 -8.90 16.68 0.66
N TYR A 35 -8.10 17.33 1.49
CA TYR A 35 -8.44 17.68 2.87
C TYR A 35 -8.88 19.15 3.03
N ARG A 36 -8.75 19.97 1.99
CA ARG A 36 -9.18 21.38 1.95
C ARG A 36 -8.67 22.15 3.18
N ASP A 37 -9.53 22.75 3.97
CA ASP A 37 -9.11 23.60 5.09
C ASP A 37 -8.60 22.83 6.31
N ASN A 38 -8.80 21.51 6.32
CA ASN A 38 -8.24 20.62 7.35
C ASN A 38 -6.82 20.13 7.01
N THR A 39 -6.21 20.66 5.94
CA THR A 39 -4.89 20.24 5.46
C THR A 39 -3.79 20.70 6.42
N VAL A 40 -2.87 19.80 6.74
CA VAL A 40 -1.69 20.12 7.55
C VAL A 40 -0.80 21.16 6.88
N THR A 41 -0.03 21.88 7.70
CA THR A 41 0.90 22.89 7.19
C THR A 41 2.07 22.27 6.43
N THR A 42 2.65 23.03 5.49
CA THR A 42 3.91 22.68 4.82
C THR A 42 5.06 22.43 5.81
N ARG A 43 5.04 23.14 6.96
CA ARG A 43 5.99 22.92 8.06
C ARG A 43 5.84 21.53 8.67
N SER A 44 4.61 21.09 8.95
CA SER A 44 4.33 19.74 9.46
C SER A 44 4.83 18.66 8.50
N ILE A 45 4.57 18.83 7.20
CA ILE A 45 5.05 17.91 6.16
C ILE A 45 6.59 17.86 6.15
N GLY A 46 7.27 19.00 6.31
CA GLY A 46 8.72 19.05 6.42
C GLY A 46 9.28 18.25 7.60
N THR A 47 8.64 18.34 8.76
CA THR A 47 8.98 17.50 9.93
C THR A 47 8.74 16.02 9.63
N TRP A 48 7.63 15.67 9.00
CA TRP A 48 7.33 14.28 8.66
C TRP A 48 8.32 13.68 7.65
N GLN A 49 8.76 14.46 6.65
CA GLN A 49 9.78 14.01 5.71
C GLN A 49 11.12 13.68 6.39
N GLN A 50 11.48 14.36 7.48
CA GLN A 50 12.64 13.98 8.28
C GLN A 50 12.41 12.63 8.97
N GLU A 51 11.22 12.41 9.53
CA GLU A 51 10.83 11.11 10.12
C GLU A 51 10.83 9.99 9.07
N PHE A 52 10.31 10.25 7.86
CA PHE A 52 10.26 9.27 6.76
C PHE A 52 11.66 8.85 6.29
N ARG A 53 12.59 9.79 6.19
CA ARG A 53 13.98 9.49 5.82
C ARG A 53 14.73 8.67 6.87
N ALA A 54 14.27 8.68 8.12
CA ALA A 54 14.83 7.88 9.19
C ALA A 54 14.29 6.43 9.22
N LEU A 55 13.31 6.11 8.36
CA LEU A 55 12.79 4.74 8.26
C LEU A 55 13.85 3.78 7.67
N PRO A 56 13.80 2.50 8.03
CA PRO A 56 14.69 1.51 7.44
C PRO A 56 14.57 1.49 5.91
N PRO A 57 15.69 1.51 5.15
CA PRO A 57 15.66 1.53 3.69
C PRO A 57 14.81 0.42 3.07
N LYS A 58 14.85 -0.78 3.66
CA LYS A 58 14.06 -1.95 3.25
C LYS A 58 12.55 -1.76 3.33
N GLU A 59 12.06 -0.89 4.23
CA GLU A 59 10.64 -0.59 4.34
C GLU A 59 10.25 0.42 3.24
N VAL A 60 11.07 1.46 3.08
CA VAL A 60 10.86 2.50 2.06
C VAL A 60 10.91 1.92 0.65
N GLU A 61 11.81 0.99 0.37
CA GLU A 61 11.93 0.34 -0.95
C GLU A 61 10.66 -0.41 -1.35
N GLN A 62 9.97 -1.04 -0.40
CA GLN A 62 8.70 -1.71 -0.67
C GLN A 62 7.56 -0.73 -0.93
N ASP A 63 7.68 0.52 -0.50
CA ASP A 63 6.63 1.54 -0.64
C ASP A 63 6.79 2.43 -1.87
N ARG A 64 7.87 2.22 -2.64
CA ARG A 64 8.04 2.78 -3.98
C ARG A 64 7.24 2.00 -5.01
N GLU A 65 7.09 2.61 -6.18
CA GLU A 65 6.57 1.94 -7.38
C GLU A 65 7.30 0.62 -7.62
N PHE A 66 6.56 -0.41 -7.99
CA PHE A 66 7.08 -1.75 -8.18
C PHE A 66 8.03 -1.80 -9.38
N GLU A 67 9.23 -2.34 -9.17
CA GLU A 67 10.22 -2.58 -10.22
C GLU A 67 10.34 -4.10 -10.47
N TRP A 68 10.07 -4.53 -11.71
CA TRP A 68 10.01 -5.96 -12.07
C TRP A 68 11.33 -6.71 -11.82
N ASP A 69 12.45 -6.09 -12.11
CA ASP A 69 13.81 -6.61 -11.87
C ASP A 69 14.12 -6.83 -10.39
N ARG A 70 13.28 -6.31 -9.48
CA ARG A 70 13.44 -6.40 -8.02
C ARG A 70 12.52 -7.43 -7.35
N CYS A 71 11.87 -8.32 -8.10
CA CYS A 71 10.95 -9.32 -7.53
C CYS A 71 11.51 -10.03 -6.27
N GLU A 72 12.78 -10.45 -6.29
CA GLU A 72 13.42 -11.12 -5.16
C GLU A 72 13.57 -10.23 -3.93
N SER A 73 13.83 -8.92 -4.08
CA SER A 73 13.95 -8.00 -2.95
C SER A 73 12.61 -7.78 -2.23
N TYR A 74 11.50 -7.94 -2.96
CA TYR A 74 10.15 -7.97 -2.40
C TYR A 74 9.76 -9.35 -1.82
N GLY A 75 10.63 -10.36 -1.96
CA GLY A 75 10.39 -11.74 -1.52
C GLY A 75 9.46 -12.54 -2.45
N ILE A 76 9.43 -12.19 -3.74
CA ILE A 76 8.63 -12.87 -4.76
C ILE A 76 9.58 -13.67 -5.66
N PRO A 77 9.44 -15.02 -5.75
CA PRO A 77 10.27 -15.84 -6.63
C PRO A 77 10.02 -15.57 -8.12
N TRP A 78 11.07 -15.61 -8.95
CA TRP A 78 10.96 -15.53 -10.41
C TRP A 78 10.11 -16.63 -11.04
N THR A 79 9.94 -17.78 -10.36
CA THR A 79 9.05 -18.86 -10.83
C THR A 79 7.59 -18.44 -10.91
N GLU A 80 7.22 -17.32 -10.27
CA GLU A 80 5.86 -16.79 -10.23
C GLU A 80 5.58 -15.74 -11.31
N SER A 81 6.55 -15.46 -12.20
CA SER A 81 6.48 -14.34 -13.13
C SER A 81 5.21 -14.27 -13.99
N ILE A 82 4.77 -15.39 -14.58
CA ILE A 82 3.55 -15.39 -15.42
C ILE A 82 2.34 -14.94 -14.62
N ARG A 83 2.14 -15.54 -13.44
CA ARG A 83 1.01 -15.20 -12.55
C ARG A 83 1.12 -13.76 -12.05
N LEU A 84 2.34 -13.28 -11.78
CA LEU A 84 2.58 -11.93 -11.31
C LEU A 84 2.20 -10.88 -12.36
N LEU A 85 2.54 -11.11 -13.64
CA LEU A 85 2.15 -10.24 -14.74
C LEU A 85 0.63 -10.12 -14.85
N GLU A 86 -0.10 -11.25 -14.80
CA GLU A 86 -1.57 -11.24 -14.80
C GLU A 86 -2.15 -10.39 -13.67
N LEU A 87 -1.61 -10.55 -12.45
CA LEU A 87 -2.06 -9.84 -11.27
C LEU A 87 -1.77 -8.34 -11.36
N ILE A 88 -0.58 -7.95 -11.84
CA ILE A 88 -0.19 -6.55 -11.99
C ILE A 88 -0.99 -5.86 -13.08
N THR A 89 -1.14 -6.48 -14.25
CA THR A 89 -1.98 -5.94 -15.33
C THR A 89 -3.40 -5.69 -14.83
N ARG A 90 -4.00 -6.68 -14.16
CA ARG A 90 -5.34 -6.52 -13.60
C ARG A 90 -5.40 -5.49 -12.47
N TYR A 91 -4.35 -5.38 -11.66
CA TYR A 91 -4.24 -4.35 -10.62
C TYR A 91 -4.33 -2.95 -11.22
N VAL A 92 -3.51 -2.67 -12.24
CA VAL A 92 -3.49 -1.36 -12.92
C VAL A 92 -4.84 -1.06 -13.56
N GLU A 93 -5.49 -2.06 -14.16
CA GLU A 93 -6.83 -1.90 -14.73
C GLU A 93 -7.87 -1.46 -13.70
N ILE A 94 -7.90 -2.07 -12.51
CA ILE A 94 -8.92 -1.77 -11.50
C ILE A 94 -8.56 -0.55 -10.62
N ARG A 95 -7.27 -0.30 -10.38
CA ARG A 95 -6.80 0.78 -9.49
C ARG A 95 -6.44 2.06 -10.23
N LYS A 96 -6.22 2.00 -11.55
CA LYS A 96 -5.78 3.13 -12.38
C LYS A 96 -4.50 3.79 -11.87
N ALA A 97 -3.62 3.00 -11.26
CA ALA A 97 -2.34 3.42 -10.70
C ALA A 97 -1.37 2.24 -10.65
N GLU A 98 -0.08 2.54 -10.78
CA GLU A 98 0.98 1.55 -10.62
C GLU A 98 1.06 1.09 -9.15
N PRO A 99 1.22 -0.22 -8.91
CA PRO A 99 1.32 -0.75 -7.55
C PRO A 99 2.69 -0.46 -6.94
N THR A 100 2.74 -0.44 -5.60
CA THR A 100 4.02 -0.48 -4.88
C THR A 100 4.52 -1.91 -4.71
N GLY A 101 5.82 -2.09 -4.44
CA GLY A 101 6.39 -3.41 -4.13
C GLY A 101 5.64 -4.15 -3.00
N ARG A 102 5.21 -3.43 -1.97
CA ARG A 102 4.40 -3.95 -0.85
C ARG A 102 3.04 -4.45 -1.32
N GLN A 103 2.37 -3.68 -2.19
CA GLN A 103 1.09 -4.06 -2.76
C GLN A 103 1.22 -5.32 -3.62
N VAL A 104 2.20 -5.36 -4.53
CA VAL A 104 2.47 -6.53 -5.37
C VAL A 104 2.78 -7.76 -4.52
N LYS A 105 3.64 -7.63 -3.50
CA LYS A 105 3.98 -8.71 -2.54
C LYS A 105 2.73 -9.31 -1.89
N TRP A 106 1.81 -8.47 -1.40
CA TRP A 106 0.60 -8.97 -0.73
C TRP A 106 -0.44 -9.52 -1.69
N VAL A 107 -0.63 -8.90 -2.85
CA VAL A 107 -1.50 -9.42 -3.91
C VAL A 107 -1.03 -10.81 -4.35
N TRP A 108 0.28 -10.98 -4.56
CA TRP A 108 0.88 -12.27 -4.86
C TRP A 108 0.62 -13.28 -3.74
N ARG A 109 0.99 -12.97 -2.48
CA ARG A 109 0.78 -13.87 -1.33
C ARG A 109 -0.67 -14.34 -1.18
N VAL A 110 -1.63 -13.42 -1.31
CA VAL A 110 -3.06 -13.75 -1.21
C VAL A 110 -3.50 -14.63 -2.38
N SER A 111 -2.99 -14.38 -3.59
CA SER A 111 -3.33 -15.20 -4.76
C SER A 111 -2.88 -16.67 -4.66
N GLN A 112 -1.88 -16.97 -3.83
CA GLN A 112 -1.38 -18.33 -3.60
C GLN A 112 -2.33 -19.20 -2.75
N THR A 113 -3.30 -18.59 -2.06
CA THR A 113 -4.09 -19.29 -1.03
C THR A 113 -5.24 -20.11 -1.62
N LYS A 114 -5.95 -19.58 -2.62
CA LYS A 114 -7.12 -20.21 -3.26
C LYS A 114 -7.20 -19.82 -4.74
N ARG A 115 -6.80 -20.73 -5.63
CA ARG A 115 -6.78 -20.52 -7.10
C ARG A 115 -8.16 -20.24 -7.72
N ASN A 116 -9.24 -20.63 -7.05
CA ASN A 116 -10.60 -20.54 -7.60
C ASN A 116 -11.33 -19.23 -7.23
N TYR A 117 -10.65 -18.30 -6.56
CA TYR A 117 -11.25 -17.02 -6.20
C TYR A 117 -11.11 -16.01 -7.34
N GLN A 118 -12.07 -15.10 -7.44
CA GLN A 118 -12.03 -14.03 -8.45
C GLN A 118 -10.78 -13.17 -8.25
N THR A 119 -10.03 -12.93 -9.34
CA THR A 119 -8.77 -12.18 -9.33
C THR A 119 -8.93 -10.79 -8.69
N ASP A 120 -10.00 -10.06 -9.03
CA ASP A 120 -10.25 -8.71 -8.49
C ASP A 120 -10.42 -8.71 -6.98
N TRP A 121 -11.09 -9.73 -6.45
CA TRP A 121 -11.27 -9.88 -5.01
C TRP A 121 -9.93 -10.17 -4.32
N LEU A 122 -9.11 -11.05 -4.89
CA LEU A 122 -7.76 -11.35 -4.38
C LEU A 122 -6.87 -10.12 -4.40
N ILE A 123 -6.94 -9.32 -5.46
CA ILE A 123 -6.21 -8.05 -5.57
C ILE A 123 -6.66 -7.08 -4.49
N ASN A 124 -7.97 -6.90 -4.31
CA ASN A 124 -8.49 -5.99 -3.30
C ASN A 124 -8.12 -6.42 -1.88
N LEU A 125 -8.17 -7.73 -1.60
CA LEU A 125 -7.75 -8.25 -0.32
C LEU A 125 -6.23 -8.07 -0.11
N GLY A 126 -5.41 -8.35 -1.12
CA GLY A 126 -3.95 -8.10 -1.07
C GLY A 126 -3.62 -6.64 -0.82
N PHE A 127 -4.35 -5.72 -1.45
CA PHE A 127 -4.24 -4.29 -1.18
C PHE A 127 -4.58 -3.96 0.28
N ASP A 128 -5.67 -4.50 0.82
CA ASP A 128 -6.06 -4.28 2.23
C ASP A 128 -4.96 -4.75 3.21
N TYR A 129 -4.33 -5.89 2.92
CA TYR A 129 -3.16 -6.35 3.69
C TYR A 129 -1.99 -5.38 3.60
N ALA A 130 -1.67 -4.90 2.39
CA ALA A 130 -0.57 -3.96 2.17
C ALA A 130 -0.79 -2.63 2.90
N GLU A 131 -1.99 -2.06 2.81
CA GLU A 131 -2.37 -0.83 3.50
C GLU A 131 -2.29 -0.96 5.03
N ARG A 132 -2.70 -2.12 5.54
CA ARG A 132 -2.61 -2.40 6.98
C ARG A 132 -1.17 -2.60 7.44
N GLU A 133 -0.38 -3.35 6.68
CA GLU A 133 1.04 -3.51 6.96
C GLU A 133 1.74 -2.15 6.97
N LEU A 134 1.45 -1.30 6.00
CA LEU A 134 2.04 0.03 5.90
C LEU A 134 1.61 0.95 7.06
N SER A 135 0.31 1.08 7.31
CA SER A 135 -0.20 1.94 8.39
C SER A 135 0.36 1.54 9.76
N SER A 136 0.60 0.25 9.98
CA SER A 136 1.20 -0.24 11.23
C SER A 136 2.68 0.12 11.42
N VAL A 137 3.39 0.54 10.37
CA VAL A 137 4.75 1.12 10.52
C VAL A 137 4.67 2.41 11.34
N PHE A 138 3.56 3.12 11.25
CA PHE A 138 3.39 4.46 11.81
C PHE A 138 2.50 4.51 13.04
N VAL A 139 1.67 3.49 13.27
CA VAL A 139 0.84 3.36 14.47
C VAL A 139 1.55 2.46 15.48
N LYS A 140 1.85 2.96 16.68
CA LYS A 140 2.42 2.19 17.80
C LYS A 140 1.41 1.19 18.42
N GLN A 141 0.59 0.54 17.60
CA GLN A 141 -0.33 -0.49 18.04
C GLN A 141 -0.07 -1.80 17.30
N PRO A 142 -0.26 -2.94 17.97
CA PRO A 142 0.01 -4.25 17.38
C PRO A 142 -0.89 -4.50 16.16
N LYS A 143 -0.29 -5.02 15.10
CA LYS A 143 -0.97 -5.35 13.85
C LYS A 143 -2.02 -6.43 14.10
N ARG A 144 -3.30 -6.12 13.93
CA ARG A 144 -4.38 -7.12 13.92
C ARG A 144 -4.84 -7.34 12.48
N PHE A 145 -4.61 -8.57 12.00
CA PHE A 145 -5.05 -9.02 10.68
C PHE A 145 -6.25 -9.98 10.76
N ALA A 146 -6.81 -10.22 11.96
CA ALA A 146 -7.82 -11.25 12.18
C ALA A 146 -9.03 -11.13 11.25
N ASP A 147 -9.52 -9.93 11.00
CA ASP A 147 -10.60 -9.65 10.04
C ASP A 147 -10.21 -9.95 8.59
N LEU A 148 -8.99 -9.58 8.15
CA LEU A 148 -8.51 -9.92 6.81
C LEU A 148 -8.24 -11.42 6.65
N ASN A 149 -7.81 -12.08 7.72
CA ASN A 149 -7.64 -13.52 7.76
C ASN A 149 -9.01 -14.22 7.67
N ILE A 150 -10.02 -13.74 8.39
CA ILE A 150 -11.39 -14.25 8.27
C ILE A 150 -11.88 -14.05 6.83
N LYS A 151 -11.75 -12.84 6.26
CA LYS A 151 -12.09 -12.59 4.85
C LYS A 151 -11.40 -13.54 3.89
N LEU A 152 -10.12 -13.82 4.10
CA LEU A 152 -9.35 -14.78 3.28
C LEU A 152 -9.94 -16.20 3.35
N LEU A 153 -10.43 -16.61 4.52
CA LEU A 153 -10.99 -17.93 4.77
C LEU A 153 -12.46 -18.05 4.34
N THR A 154 -13.21 -16.95 4.35
CA THR A 154 -14.61 -16.89 3.95
C THR A 154 -14.71 -16.42 2.50
N GLN A 155 -15.06 -17.34 1.59
CA GLN A 155 -15.22 -17.10 0.16
C GLN A 155 -15.91 -15.76 -0.17
N PRO A 156 -15.51 -15.03 -1.24
CA PRO A 156 -16.32 -13.92 -1.74
C PRO A 156 -17.75 -14.40 -2.03
N PRO A 157 -18.80 -13.62 -1.74
CA PRO A 157 -20.14 -13.94 -2.23
C PRO A 157 -20.05 -14.17 -3.73
N ARG A 158 -20.58 -15.31 -4.21
CA ARG A 158 -20.54 -15.67 -5.63
C ARG A 158 -21.15 -14.50 -6.42
N GLY A 159 -20.32 -13.78 -7.18
CA GLY A 159 -20.82 -12.95 -8.26
C GLY A 159 -21.49 -13.88 -9.25
N GLU A 160 -22.79 -13.69 -9.44
CA GLU A 160 -23.51 -14.34 -10.54
C GLU A 160 -22.77 -14.05 -11.84
N ARG A 161 -22.65 -15.10 -12.65
CA ARG A 161 -21.95 -15.08 -13.95
C ARG A 161 -22.60 -14.10 -14.92
#